data_AF-A0A3T0RQB6-F1
#
_entry.id   AF-A0A3T0RQB6-F1
#
_cell.length_a   1.000
_cell.length_b   1.000
_cell.length_c   1.000
_cell.angle_alpha   90.00
_cell.angle_beta   90.00
_cell.angle_gamma   90.00
#
_symmetry.space_group_name_H-M   'P 1'
#
loop_
_entity.id
_entity.type
_entity.pdbx_description
1 polymer ?
#
loop_
_entity_poly.entity_id
_entity_poly.type
_entity_poly.pdbx_seq_one_letter_code
_entity_poly.pdbx_strand_id
1 'polypeptide(L)'
;MKLTTTLILTATALLTLSSCGSSKSSQATTTTVVQSSTVANAGTKVVTSCQKAVGTDMSANISAVKNSSGTINNNLVKIKFNRLASTLIAAGNTIRFFKWKVSGNQAYMDQTPLNISRYVLSTGTVDQATATSITASTVTTSQGYHIELNDDAGVYQVLKAVVYSSAGAIVSQQNILIPQFLGNPADYAYNSDGSARAQILRDLHPLATTDVTDWTATQYSNYYSATCF
;
A
#
# COMPACT_ATOMS: atom_id res chain seq x y z
N MET A 1 -28.86 -40.74 -58.29
CA MET A 1 -27.88 -41.50 -57.50
C MET A 1 -26.62 -40.68 -57.30
N LYS A 2 -26.39 -40.22 -56.06
CA LYS A 2 -25.14 -40.29 -55.26
C LYS A 2 -25.24 -39.20 -54.19
N LEU A 3 -25.70 -39.64 -53.02
CA LEU A 3 -25.53 -38.94 -51.75
C LEU A 3 -24.04 -38.76 -51.49
N THR A 4 -23.64 -37.56 -51.06
CA THR A 4 -22.37 -37.39 -50.37
C THR A 4 -22.65 -36.73 -49.03
N THR A 5 -22.65 -37.57 -48.01
CA THR A 5 -22.80 -37.27 -46.59
C THR A 5 -21.66 -36.35 -46.15
N THR A 6 -21.96 -35.18 -45.57
CA THR A 6 -20.94 -34.40 -44.83
C THR A 6 -21.46 -34.08 -43.44
N LEU A 7 -20.57 -34.36 -42.49
CA LEU A 7 -20.77 -34.60 -41.06
C LEU A 7 -21.19 -33.34 -40.29
N ILE A 8 -22.11 -33.53 -39.34
CA ILE A 8 -22.52 -32.57 -38.32
C ILE A 8 -21.39 -32.43 -37.28
N LEU A 9 -21.01 -31.20 -36.91
CA LEU A 9 -20.30 -30.92 -35.65
C LEU A 9 -21.07 -29.88 -34.84
N THR A 10 -21.86 -30.37 -33.88
CA THR A 10 -22.51 -29.62 -32.81
C THR A 10 -21.45 -29.10 -31.83
N ALA A 11 -21.27 -27.78 -31.74
CA ALA A 11 -20.44 -27.15 -30.72
C ALA A 11 -21.27 -26.94 -29.44
N THR A 12 -21.30 -27.97 -28.60
CA THR A 12 -21.76 -27.89 -27.21
C THR A 12 -20.74 -27.16 -26.33
N ALA A 13 -21.29 -26.37 -25.42
CA ALA A 13 -20.65 -25.46 -24.47
C ALA A 13 -19.34 -25.95 -23.80
N LEU A 14 -18.39 -25.03 -23.70
CA LEU A 14 -17.38 -25.00 -22.63
C LEU A 14 -17.42 -23.60 -21.99
N LEU A 15 -18.34 -23.46 -21.04
CA LEU A 15 -18.27 -22.42 -20.00
C LEU A 15 -17.04 -22.73 -19.15
N THR A 16 -15.92 -22.05 -19.39
CA THR A 16 -14.78 -22.07 -18.48
C THR A 16 -15.13 -21.22 -17.26
N LEU A 17 -15.76 -21.87 -16.29
CA LEU A 17 -15.78 -21.46 -14.89
C LEU A 17 -14.33 -21.46 -14.38
N SER A 18 -13.70 -20.31 -14.29
CA SER A 18 -12.48 -20.13 -13.50
C SER A 18 -12.88 -20.13 -12.01
N SER A 19 -13.06 -21.33 -11.46
CA SER A 19 -13.29 -21.57 -10.04
C SER A 19 -11.99 -21.47 -9.24
N CYS A 20 -12.14 -21.02 -7.99
CA CYS A 20 -11.10 -20.91 -6.98
C CYS A 20 -10.36 -22.23 -6.77
N GLY A 21 -9.04 -22.21 -6.95
CA GLY A 21 -8.13 -23.23 -6.47
C GLY A 21 -7.15 -22.61 -5.48
N SER A 22 -7.38 -22.85 -4.20
CA SER A 22 -6.43 -22.53 -3.12
C SER A 22 -5.19 -23.41 -3.24
N SER A 23 -4.25 -23.05 -4.13
CA SER A 23 -2.91 -23.58 -4.07
C SER A 23 -2.11 -22.74 -3.08
N LYS A 24 -1.79 -23.31 -1.92
CA LYS A 24 -0.67 -22.82 -1.09
C LYS A 24 0.58 -22.90 -1.95
N SER A 25 0.92 -21.83 -2.65
CA SER A 25 2.19 -21.74 -3.35
C SER A 25 3.28 -21.65 -2.29
N SER A 26 4.08 -22.71 -2.22
CA SER A 26 5.40 -22.68 -1.60
C SER A 26 6.11 -21.40 -2.02
N GLN A 27 6.43 -20.57 -1.03
CA GLN A 27 7.00 -19.24 -1.21
C GLN A 27 8.41 -19.42 -1.76
N ALA A 28 8.56 -19.28 -3.09
CA ALA A 28 9.85 -19.12 -3.72
C ALA A 28 10.57 -17.93 -3.07
N THR A 29 11.81 -18.17 -2.68
CA THR A 29 12.71 -17.29 -1.94
C THR A 29 12.60 -15.85 -2.47
N THR A 30 12.01 -14.99 -1.66
CA THR A 30 11.83 -13.57 -1.94
C THR A 30 13.18 -12.90 -2.12
N THR A 31 13.42 -12.30 -3.29
CA THR A 31 14.32 -11.17 -3.46
C THR A 31 14.05 -10.20 -2.31
N THR A 32 15.03 -10.07 -1.42
CA THR A 32 14.89 -9.40 -0.13
C THR A 32 14.48 -7.95 -0.36
N VAL A 33 13.21 -7.64 -0.07
CA VAL A 33 12.75 -6.28 0.16
C VAL A 33 13.74 -5.68 1.15
N VAL A 34 14.23 -4.47 0.85
CA VAL A 34 15.15 -3.75 1.74
C VAL A 34 14.50 -3.70 3.11
N GLN A 35 14.90 -4.60 4.00
CA GLN A 35 14.55 -4.52 5.40
C GLN A 35 15.28 -3.29 5.92
N SER A 36 14.62 -2.51 6.78
CA SER A 36 15.26 -1.38 7.45
C SER A 36 16.59 -1.78 8.15
N SER A 37 16.76 -3.06 8.51
CA SER A 37 17.98 -3.64 9.07
C SER A 37 19.08 -4.00 8.05
N THR A 38 18.79 -4.04 6.75
CA THR A 38 19.77 -4.37 5.68
C THR A 38 20.05 -3.21 4.73
N VAL A 39 19.79 -1.96 5.15
CA VAL A 39 20.53 -0.82 4.59
C VAL A 39 21.95 -0.80 5.20
N ALA A 40 22.71 -1.88 4.98
CA ALA A 40 24.11 -2.02 5.40
C ALA A 40 25.08 -1.18 4.55
N ASN A 41 24.55 -0.22 3.76
CA ASN A 41 25.29 0.83 3.07
C ASN A 41 24.80 2.24 3.50
N ALA A 42 24.25 2.37 4.72
CA ALA A 42 23.70 3.61 5.28
C ALA A 42 24.77 4.56 5.87
N GLY A 43 25.84 4.83 5.14
CA GLY A 43 26.68 5.99 5.47
C GLY A 43 26.04 7.31 5.04
N THR A 44 25.29 7.29 3.93
CA THR A 44 24.86 8.52 3.23
C THR A 44 23.42 8.53 2.72
N LYS A 45 22.74 7.38 2.66
CA LYS A 45 21.38 7.28 2.09
C LYS A 45 20.31 7.45 3.15
N VAL A 46 19.32 8.31 2.88
CA VAL A 46 18.21 8.60 3.79
C VAL A 46 17.14 7.52 3.67
N VAL A 47 16.78 6.89 4.79
CA VAL A 47 15.62 5.98 4.89
C VAL A 47 14.44 6.72 5.49
N THR A 48 13.27 6.60 4.86
CA THR A 48 12.07 7.33 5.25
C THR A 48 11.30 6.61 6.36
N SER A 49 10.88 7.33 7.41
CA SER A 49 9.94 6.80 8.41
C SER A 49 8.51 7.29 8.20
N CYS A 50 8.33 8.30 7.35
CA CYS A 50 7.03 8.89 7.03
C CYS A 50 7.01 9.27 5.56
N GLN A 51 5.81 9.36 4.98
CA GLN A 51 5.62 9.96 3.66
C GLN A 51 4.21 10.50 3.49
N LYS A 52 4.03 11.31 2.45
CA LYS A 52 2.74 11.86 2.04
C LYS A 52 2.34 11.30 0.68
N ALA A 53 1.22 10.61 0.64
CA ALA A 53 0.58 10.18 -0.60
C ALA A 53 -0.44 11.24 -1.03
N VAL A 54 -0.34 11.68 -2.28
CA VAL A 54 -1.26 12.66 -2.87
C VAL A 54 -1.86 12.07 -4.14
N GLY A 55 -3.17 11.94 -4.16
CA GLY A 55 -3.95 11.57 -5.34
C GLY A 55 -4.99 12.65 -5.65
N THR A 56 -5.81 12.40 -6.67
CA THR A 56 -6.88 13.30 -7.10
C THR A 56 -7.92 13.49 -6.00
N ASP A 57 -8.47 12.39 -5.48
CA ASP A 57 -9.59 12.46 -4.52
C ASP A 57 -9.14 12.42 -3.06
N MET A 58 -7.91 11.97 -2.80
CA MET A 58 -7.44 11.64 -1.46
C MET A 58 -5.99 12.05 -1.27
N SER A 59 -5.66 12.52 -0.07
CA SER A 59 -4.28 12.63 0.37
C SER A 59 -4.13 12.24 1.83
N ALA A 60 -3.02 11.59 2.17
CA ALA A 60 -2.75 11.09 3.49
C ALA A 60 -1.26 11.16 3.82
N ASN A 61 -0.96 11.37 5.10
CA ASN A 61 0.36 11.09 5.65
C ASN A 61 0.34 9.69 6.25
N ILE A 62 1.42 8.94 6.05
CA ILE A 62 1.63 7.61 6.62
C ILE A 62 2.98 7.57 7.34
N SER A 63 3.01 6.96 8.51
CA SER A 63 4.19 6.86 9.37
C SER A 63 4.39 5.41 9.82
N ALA A 64 5.65 4.96 9.80
CA ALA A 64 6.04 3.73 10.48
C ALA A 64 5.89 3.90 12.00
N VAL A 65 5.49 2.83 12.67
CA VAL A 65 5.43 2.80 14.13
C VAL A 65 6.77 2.31 14.66
N LYS A 66 7.27 2.96 15.71
CA LYS A 66 8.42 2.46 16.48
C LYS A 66 7.90 1.88 17.79
N ASN A 67 8.49 0.77 18.24
CA ASN A 67 8.26 0.23 19.57
C ASN A 67 9.01 1.08 20.63
N SER A 68 8.87 0.71 21.91
CA SER A 68 9.52 1.41 23.02
C SER A 68 11.05 1.40 22.98
N SER A 69 11.66 0.45 22.27
CA SER A 69 13.12 0.39 22.04
C SER A 69 13.57 1.18 20.81
N GLY A 70 12.67 1.90 20.12
CA GLY A 70 12.97 2.67 18.92
C GLY A 70 13.06 1.84 17.62
N THR A 71 12.82 0.53 17.70
CA THR A 71 12.80 -0.40 16.56
C THR A 71 11.49 -0.25 15.79
N ILE A 72 11.55 -0.33 14.47
CA ILE A 72 10.37 -0.29 13.62
C ILE A 72 9.49 -1.52 13.87
N ASN A 73 8.19 -1.30 14.03
CA ASN A 73 7.17 -2.33 14.08
C ASN A 73 6.57 -2.52 12.68
N ASN A 74 6.98 -3.58 11.99
CA ASN A 74 6.49 -3.89 10.64
C ASN A 74 5.01 -4.32 10.62
N ASN A 75 4.42 -4.66 11.76
CA ASN A 75 3.01 -5.06 11.86
C ASN A 75 2.06 -3.87 11.91
N LEU A 76 2.55 -2.65 12.01
CA LEU A 76 1.71 -1.49 12.28
C LEU A 76 2.20 -0.25 11.54
N VAL A 77 1.27 0.44 10.89
CA VAL A 77 1.49 1.79 10.36
C VAL A 77 0.42 2.73 10.90
N LYS A 78 0.76 4.01 10.98
CA LYS A 78 -0.19 5.08 11.26
C LYS A 78 -0.55 5.77 9.95
N ILE A 79 -1.82 6.07 9.75
CA ILE A 79 -2.28 6.92 8.64
C ILE A 79 -3.15 8.05 9.17
N LYS A 80 -2.99 9.23 8.58
CA LYS A 80 -3.82 10.41 8.80
C LYS A 80 -4.23 10.97 7.45
N PHE A 81 -5.53 11.11 7.23
CA PHE A 81 -6.03 11.75 6.02
C PHE A 81 -5.89 13.26 6.14
N ASN A 82 -5.28 13.88 5.14
CA ASN A 82 -5.23 15.34 5.02
C ASN A 82 -6.41 15.88 4.21
N ARG A 83 -6.92 15.08 3.27
CA ARG A 83 -8.05 15.42 2.41
C ARG A 83 -8.75 14.17 1.93
N LEU A 84 -10.08 14.20 1.93
CA LEU A 84 -10.97 13.34 1.16
C LEU A 84 -11.92 14.22 0.35
N ALA A 85 -12.10 13.93 -0.93
CA ALA A 85 -13.05 14.64 -1.78
C ALA A 85 -14.49 14.42 -1.28
N SER A 86 -15.38 15.37 -1.56
CA SER A 86 -16.78 15.34 -1.12
C SER A 86 -17.52 14.08 -1.60
N THR A 87 -17.19 13.58 -2.79
CA THR A 87 -17.72 12.33 -3.35
C THR A 87 -17.36 11.09 -2.52
N LEU A 88 -16.21 11.11 -1.83
CA LEU A 88 -15.75 9.99 -1.01
C LEU A 88 -16.45 9.93 0.33
N ILE A 89 -16.83 11.09 0.89
CA ILE A 89 -17.49 11.21 2.19
C ILE A 89 -19.03 11.16 2.10
N ALA A 90 -19.58 10.75 0.95
CA ALA A 90 -21.01 10.53 0.81
C ALA A 90 -21.53 9.51 1.84
N ALA A 91 -22.78 9.69 2.27
CA ALA A 91 -23.38 8.87 3.32
C ALA A 91 -23.33 7.37 2.98
N GLY A 92 -22.85 6.57 3.94
CA GLY A 92 -22.72 5.12 3.79
C GLY A 92 -21.45 4.65 3.08
N ASN A 93 -20.63 5.55 2.53
CA ASN A 93 -19.33 5.16 2.00
C ASN A 93 -18.39 4.68 3.12
N THR A 94 -17.58 3.68 2.82
CA THR A 94 -16.60 3.11 3.75
C THR A 94 -15.22 3.05 3.13
N ILE A 95 -14.18 3.22 3.96
CA ILE A 95 -12.79 3.03 3.55
C ILE A 95 -12.29 1.72 4.13
N ARG A 96 -11.64 0.91 3.30
CA ARG A 96 -10.94 -0.32 3.70
C ARG A 96 -9.49 -0.25 3.24
N PHE A 97 -8.63 -0.96 3.94
CA PHE A 97 -7.22 -1.05 3.61
C PHE A 97 -6.84 -2.48 3.26
N PHE A 98 -5.92 -2.62 2.32
CA PHE A 98 -5.33 -3.88 1.89
C PHE A 98 -3.82 -3.69 1.77
N LYS A 99 -3.06 -4.77 1.92
CA LYS A 99 -1.62 -4.76 1.66
C LYS A 99 -1.33 -5.50 0.35
N TRP A 100 -0.38 -4.99 -0.41
CA TRP A 100 0.10 -5.68 -1.60
C TRP A 100 1.59 -5.52 -1.79
N LYS A 101 2.16 -6.47 -2.54
CA LYS A 101 3.58 -6.57 -2.80
C LYS A 101 3.85 -6.84 -4.26
N VAL A 102 5.08 -6.57 -4.71
CA VAL A 102 5.56 -7.10 -5.99
C VAL A 102 6.40 -8.34 -5.74
N SER A 103 6.12 -9.40 -6.51
CA SER A 103 6.91 -10.63 -6.56
C SER A 103 7.25 -10.93 -8.02
N GLY A 104 8.54 -10.92 -8.35
CA GLY A 104 8.97 -10.88 -9.75
C GLY A 104 8.46 -9.62 -10.44
N ASN A 105 7.74 -9.77 -11.56
CA ASN A 105 7.14 -8.67 -12.31
C ASN A 105 5.64 -8.48 -12.04
N GLN A 106 5.08 -9.13 -11.01
CA GLN A 106 3.64 -9.16 -10.76
C GLN A 106 3.29 -8.56 -9.39
N ALA A 107 2.24 -7.74 -9.36
CA ALA A 107 1.65 -7.24 -8.12
C ALA A 107 0.71 -8.29 -7.52
N TYR A 108 0.89 -8.61 -6.24
CA TYR A 108 0.07 -9.53 -5.47
C TYR A 108 -0.60 -8.79 -4.33
N MET A 109 -1.94 -8.76 -4.33
CA MET A 109 -2.76 -8.12 -3.30
C MET A 109 -3.36 -9.15 -2.35
N ASP A 110 -3.16 -8.96 -1.05
CA ASP A 110 -3.92 -9.68 -0.02
C ASP A 110 -5.38 -9.22 -0.07
N GLN A 111 -6.30 -10.16 -0.26
CA GLN A 111 -7.73 -9.87 -0.38
C GLN A 111 -8.39 -9.66 0.98
N THR A 112 -7.68 -9.91 2.08
CA THR A 112 -8.17 -9.72 3.43
C THR A 112 -8.09 -8.24 3.80
N PRO A 113 -9.22 -7.56 4.12
CA PRO A 113 -9.16 -6.21 4.64
C PRO A 113 -8.40 -6.17 5.96
N LEU A 114 -7.55 -5.16 6.12
CA LEU A 114 -6.76 -4.97 7.33
C LEU A 114 -7.61 -4.42 8.48
N ASN A 115 -7.20 -4.77 9.69
CA ASN A 115 -7.77 -4.22 10.91
C ASN A 115 -7.32 -2.77 11.13
N ILE A 116 -8.24 -1.94 11.59
CA ILE A 116 -8.10 -0.49 11.73
C ILE A 116 -8.60 -0.09 13.11
N SER A 117 -7.81 0.66 13.86
CA SER A 117 -8.29 1.38 15.04
C SER A 117 -8.09 2.88 14.86
N ARG A 118 -9.03 3.68 15.37
CA ARG A 118 -8.97 5.15 15.31
C ARG A 118 -8.45 5.70 16.63
N TYR A 119 -7.67 6.76 16.55
CA TYR A 119 -7.20 7.50 17.70
C TYR A 119 -7.25 9.01 17.47
N VAL A 120 -7.35 9.76 18.55
CA VAL A 120 -7.31 11.22 18.54
C VAL A 120 -5.84 11.67 18.48
N LEU A 121 -5.47 12.49 17.49
CA LEU A 121 -4.06 12.87 17.28
C LEU A 121 -3.48 13.65 18.47
N SER A 122 -4.27 14.52 19.10
CA SER A 122 -3.79 15.37 20.19
C SER A 122 -3.52 14.62 21.49
N THR A 123 -4.23 13.51 21.74
CA THR A 123 -4.11 12.75 23.00
C THR A 123 -3.47 11.38 22.81
N GLY A 124 -3.42 10.87 21.58
CA GLY A 124 -3.02 9.49 21.27
C GLY A 124 -4.04 8.44 21.73
N THR A 125 -5.19 8.83 22.28
CA THR A 125 -6.19 7.91 22.83
C THR A 125 -6.95 7.22 21.70
N VAL A 126 -7.01 5.88 21.76
CA VAL A 126 -7.86 5.08 20.88
C VAL A 126 -9.32 5.31 21.27
N ASP A 127 -10.13 5.78 20.32
CA ASP A 127 -11.52 6.18 20.56
C ASP A 127 -12.53 5.37 19.71
N GLN A 128 -12.03 4.44 18.88
CA GLN A 128 -12.83 3.47 18.16
C GLN A 128 -12.17 2.09 18.24
N ALA A 129 -12.97 1.07 18.56
CA ALA A 129 -12.54 -0.32 18.54
C ALA A 129 -12.08 -0.77 17.15
N THR A 130 -11.27 -1.82 17.12
CA THR A 130 -10.73 -2.39 15.88
C THR A 130 -11.85 -2.84 14.93
N ALA A 131 -11.80 -2.39 13.68
CA ALA A 131 -12.72 -2.75 12.61
C ALA A 131 -11.98 -2.91 11.28
N THR A 132 -12.57 -3.61 10.32
CA THR A 132 -12.00 -3.80 8.97
C THR A 132 -12.41 -2.72 7.97
N SER A 133 -13.20 -1.74 8.42
CA SER A 133 -13.63 -0.60 7.62
C SER A 133 -13.94 0.60 8.50
N ILE A 134 -13.76 1.80 7.96
CA ILE A 134 -14.15 3.06 8.59
C ILE A 134 -15.22 3.76 7.75
N THR A 135 -16.18 4.43 8.40
CA THR A 135 -17.17 5.24 7.68
C THR A 135 -16.50 6.52 7.18
N ALA A 136 -16.50 6.73 5.86
CA ALA A 136 -15.73 7.79 5.23
C ALA A 136 -16.14 9.20 5.70
N SER A 137 -17.44 9.42 5.94
CA SER A 137 -17.97 10.70 6.45
C SER A 137 -17.53 11.05 7.87
N THR A 138 -16.99 10.08 8.62
CA THR A 138 -16.49 10.31 9.98
C THR A 138 -15.01 10.65 10.03
N VAL A 139 -14.32 10.59 8.88
CA VAL A 139 -12.89 10.88 8.79
C VAL A 139 -12.68 12.38 8.92
N THR A 140 -11.81 12.76 9.85
CA THR A 140 -11.44 14.16 10.11
C THR A 140 -9.92 14.31 10.15
N THR A 141 -9.43 15.54 10.00
CA THR A 141 -7.99 15.85 10.04
C THR A 141 -7.39 15.83 11.45
N SER A 142 -8.22 15.70 12.50
CA SER A 142 -7.81 15.59 13.90
C SER A 142 -7.64 14.15 14.38
N GLN A 143 -7.91 13.17 13.51
CA GLN A 143 -7.83 11.74 13.80
C GLN A 143 -6.67 11.08 13.06
N GLY A 144 -6.10 10.07 13.70
CA GLY A 144 -5.20 9.12 13.09
C GLY A 144 -5.81 7.71 13.14
N TYR A 145 -5.25 6.82 12.34
CA TYR A 145 -5.66 5.43 12.30
C TYR A 145 -4.43 4.54 12.40
N HIS A 146 -4.47 3.53 13.27
CA HIS A 146 -3.51 2.44 13.23
C HIS A 146 -4.04 1.37 12.28
N ILE A 147 -3.20 0.93 11.35
CA ILE A 147 -3.51 -0.14 10.41
C ILE A 147 -2.62 -1.34 10.72
N GLU A 148 -3.22 -2.45 11.10
CA GLU A 148 -2.52 -3.69 11.42
C GLU A 148 -2.12 -4.39 10.12
N LEU A 149 -0.85 -4.26 9.73
CA LEU A 149 -0.30 -4.92 8.57
C LEU A 149 -0.15 -6.43 8.78
N ASN A 150 0.11 -6.91 10.00
CA ASN A 150 0.40 -8.33 10.28
C ASN A 150 1.44 -8.88 9.30
N ASP A 151 2.62 -8.24 9.29
CA ASP A 151 3.71 -8.46 8.35
C ASP A 151 5.05 -8.43 9.09
N ASP A 152 5.26 -9.39 10.00
CA ASP A 152 6.48 -9.51 10.81
C ASP A 152 7.76 -9.44 9.95
N ALA A 153 7.72 -10.08 8.78
CA ALA A 153 8.84 -10.16 7.85
C ALA A 153 9.05 -8.87 7.01
N GLY A 154 8.09 -7.95 7.00
CA GLY A 154 8.15 -6.70 6.21
C GLY A 154 8.18 -6.94 4.71
N VAL A 155 7.44 -7.93 4.20
CA VAL A 155 7.47 -8.31 2.77
C VAL A 155 6.51 -7.47 1.91
N TYR A 156 5.52 -6.81 2.52
CA TYR A 156 4.58 -5.95 1.81
C TYR A 156 5.13 -4.53 1.69
N GLN A 157 5.08 -3.97 0.47
CA GLN A 157 5.64 -2.64 0.20
C GLN A 157 4.57 -1.55 0.10
N VAL A 158 3.30 -1.92 -0.10
CA VAL A 158 2.25 -0.96 -0.42
C VAL A 158 0.99 -1.21 0.39
N LEU A 159 0.47 -0.12 0.95
CA LEU A 159 -0.87 -0.03 1.52
C LEU A 159 -1.82 0.50 0.45
N LYS A 160 -2.91 -0.21 0.19
CA LYS A 160 -3.98 0.23 -0.71
C LYS A 160 -5.18 0.65 0.11
N ALA A 161 -5.54 1.92 0.02
CA ALA A 161 -6.80 2.45 0.55
C ALA A 161 -7.86 2.37 -0.54
N VAL A 162 -9.03 1.80 -0.23
CA VAL A 162 -10.16 1.66 -1.16
C VAL A 162 -11.41 2.22 -0.51
N VAL A 163 -12.08 3.15 -1.20
CA VAL A 163 -13.37 3.69 -0.79
C VAL A 163 -14.46 2.95 -1.54
N TYR A 164 -15.36 2.31 -0.81
CA TYR A 164 -16.54 1.65 -1.32
C TYR A 164 -17.78 2.51 -1.06
N SER A 165 -18.69 2.54 -2.02
CA SER A 165 -20.02 3.09 -1.87
C SER A 165 -20.87 2.23 -0.93
N SER A 166 -21.99 2.76 -0.48
CA SER A 166 -23.00 1.99 0.27
C SER A 166 -23.52 0.77 -0.50
N ALA A 167 -23.50 0.81 -1.84
CA ALA A 167 -23.85 -0.30 -2.72
C ALA A 167 -22.70 -1.31 -2.95
N GLY A 168 -21.53 -1.10 -2.35
CA GLY A 168 -20.36 -1.98 -2.47
C GLY A 168 -19.49 -1.75 -3.72
N ALA A 169 -19.80 -0.77 -4.57
CA ALA A 169 -18.95 -0.40 -5.71
C ALA A 169 -17.74 0.44 -5.26
N ILE A 170 -16.58 0.24 -5.89
CA ILE A 170 -15.39 1.07 -5.65
C ILE A 170 -15.64 2.48 -6.22
N VAL A 171 -15.47 3.50 -5.39
CA VAL A 171 -15.64 4.91 -5.75
C VAL A 171 -14.29 5.59 -5.97
N SER A 172 -13.28 5.20 -5.19
CA SER A 172 -11.90 5.66 -5.37
C SER A 172 -10.93 4.69 -4.69
N GLN A 173 -9.67 4.74 -5.09
CA GLN A 173 -8.61 3.93 -4.51
C GLN A 173 -7.26 4.64 -4.63
N GLN A 174 -6.36 4.39 -3.69
CA GLN A 174 -5.01 4.93 -3.71
C GLN A 174 -4.01 3.90 -3.20
N ASN A 175 -2.89 3.78 -3.90
CA ASN A 175 -1.73 3.03 -3.47
C ASN A 175 -0.76 3.97 -2.75
N ILE A 176 -0.23 3.51 -1.63
CA ILE A 176 0.59 4.29 -0.70
C ILE A 176 1.79 3.44 -0.32
N LEU A 177 3.02 3.87 -0.63
CA LEU A 177 4.21 3.15 -0.15
C LEU A 177 4.20 3.08 1.38
N ILE A 178 4.38 1.89 1.92
CA ILE A 178 4.61 1.69 3.35
C ILE A 178 5.99 2.29 3.66
N PRO A 179 6.13 3.18 4.66
CA PRO A 179 7.43 3.76 5.02
C PRO A 179 8.50 2.71 5.34
N GLN A 180 9.77 3.14 5.38
CA GLN A 180 10.99 2.33 5.37
C GLN A 180 11.52 2.00 3.97
N PHE A 181 11.54 3.02 3.11
CA PHE A 181 12.19 2.98 1.79
C PHE A 181 13.25 4.09 1.67
N LEU A 182 14.09 4.01 0.64
CA LEU A 182 15.11 5.03 0.36
C LEU A 182 14.43 6.30 -0.15
N GLY A 183 14.73 7.44 0.49
CA GLY A 183 14.01 8.70 0.24
C GLY A 183 14.35 9.39 -1.08
N ASN A 184 15.49 9.05 -1.70
CA ASN A 184 15.87 9.50 -3.03
C ASN A 184 15.28 8.54 -4.09
N PRO A 185 14.48 9.02 -5.07
CA PRO A 185 13.93 8.17 -6.13
C PRO A 185 14.99 7.38 -6.92
N ALA A 186 16.17 7.97 -7.15
CA ALA A 186 17.25 7.32 -7.89
C ALA A 186 17.85 6.14 -7.10
N ASP A 187 17.97 6.29 -5.79
CA ASP A 187 18.40 5.21 -4.90
C ASP A 187 17.31 4.14 -4.75
N TYR A 188 16.04 4.55 -4.66
CA TYR A 188 14.90 3.64 -4.55
C TYR A 188 14.65 2.83 -5.83
N ALA A 189 15.17 3.26 -6.97
CA ALA A 189 15.00 2.59 -8.26
C ALA A 189 15.59 1.17 -8.32
N TYR A 190 16.34 0.75 -7.29
CA TYR A 190 17.00 -0.55 -7.24
C TYR A 190 16.59 -1.35 -5.99
N ASN A 191 16.61 -2.68 -6.12
CA ASN A 191 16.52 -3.62 -5.02
C ASN A 191 17.89 -3.76 -4.32
N SER A 192 17.91 -4.46 -3.19
CA SER A 192 19.12 -4.70 -2.40
C SER A 192 20.20 -5.50 -3.16
N ASP A 193 19.78 -6.36 -4.09
CA ASP A 193 20.64 -7.14 -4.99
C ASP A 193 21.13 -6.34 -6.23
N GLY A 194 20.78 -5.05 -6.33
CA GLY A 194 21.13 -4.18 -7.45
C GLY A 194 20.23 -4.33 -8.68
N SER A 195 19.28 -5.26 -8.68
CA SER A 195 18.30 -5.37 -9.76
C SER A 195 17.36 -4.16 -9.78
N ALA A 196 16.84 -3.81 -10.96
CA ALA A 196 15.88 -2.73 -11.09
C ALA A 196 14.60 -3.06 -10.30
N ARG A 197 14.15 -2.11 -9.48
CA ARG A 197 12.86 -2.19 -8.79
C ARG A 197 11.74 -2.07 -9.81
N ALA A 198 10.67 -2.85 -9.61
CA ALA A 198 9.50 -2.82 -10.48
C ALA A 198 8.95 -1.40 -10.66
N GLN A 199 8.62 -1.04 -11.92
CA GLN A 199 8.20 0.31 -12.28
C GLN A 199 7.01 0.79 -11.45
N ILE A 200 6.03 -0.09 -11.21
CA ILE A 200 4.84 0.23 -10.40
C ILE A 200 5.19 0.67 -8.97
N LEU A 201 6.31 0.20 -8.39
CA LEU A 201 6.75 0.67 -7.07
C LEU A 201 7.48 2.01 -7.19
N ARG A 202 8.31 2.18 -8.23
CA ARG A 202 9.05 3.42 -8.49
C ARG A 202 8.10 4.60 -8.71
N ASP A 203 7.00 4.38 -9.43
CA ASP A 203 5.97 5.39 -9.70
C ASP A 203 5.21 5.83 -8.44
N LEU A 204 5.18 4.99 -7.40
CA LEU A 204 4.57 5.32 -6.11
C LEU A 204 5.49 6.11 -5.19
N HIS A 205 6.75 6.34 -5.58
CA HIS A 205 7.67 7.12 -4.77
C HIS A 205 7.16 8.57 -4.65
N PRO A 206 7.08 9.16 -3.44
CA PRO A 206 6.48 10.51 -3.24
C PRO A 206 7.16 11.63 -4.04
N LEU A 207 8.41 11.42 -4.44
CA LEU A 207 9.22 12.34 -5.22
C LEU A 207 9.48 11.83 -6.66
N ALA A 208 8.71 10.85 -7.15
CA ALA A 208 8.93 10.23 -8.47
C ALA A 208 8.91 11.23 -9.64
N THR A 209 8.13 12.31 -9.49
CA THR A 209 7.97 13.37 -10.50
C THR A 209 8.58 14.71 -10.05
N THR A 210 9.24 14.75 -8.91
CA THR A 210 9.89 15.95 -8.38
C THR A 210 11.34 15.97 -8.82
N ASP A 211 11.81 17.09 -9.37
CA ASP A 211 13.25 17.25 -9.61
C ASP A 211 13.97 17.43 -8.27
N VAL A 212 14.77 16.43 -7.92
CA VAL A 212 15.51 16.33 -6.67
C VAL A 212 16.99 16.07 -6.92
N THR A 213 17.46 16.33 -8.15
CA THR A 213 18.84 16.07 -8.59
C THR A 213 19.88 16.68 -7.65
N ASP A 214 19.61 17.90 -7.16
CA ASP A 214 20.52 18.65 -6.30
C ASP A 214 20.20 18.55 -4.80
N TRP A 215 19.30 17.65 -4.40
CA TRP A 215 18.91 17.52 -3.00
C TRP A 215 19.98 16.78 -2.18
N THR A 216 20.36 17.39 -1.07
CA THR A 216 21.20 16.81 -0.02
C THR A 216 20.43 15.83 0.86
N ALA A 217 21.14 14.96 1.59
CA ALA A 217 20.55 14.08 2.59
C ALA A 217 19.73 14.84 3.65
N THR A 218 20.16 16.04 4.05
CA THR A 218 19.41 16.90 4.97
C THR A 218 18.08 17.36 4.38
N GLN A 219 18.04 17.73 3.09
CA GLN A 219 16.79 18.14 2.43
C GLN A 219 15.80 16.99 2.34
N TYR A 220 16.25 15.77 1.98
CA TYR A 220 15.40 14.58 2.04
C TYR A 220 14.86 14.34 3.46
N SER A 221 15.75 14.38 4.45
CA SER A 221 15.38 14.15 5.86
C SER A 221 14.34 15.17 6.34
N ASN A 222 14.51 16.45 6.01
CA ASN A 222 13.58 17.52 6.35
C ASN A 222 12.23 17.33 5.64
N TYR A 223 12.23 17.01 4.35
CA TYR A 223 11.02 16.76 3.59
C TYR A 223 10.17 15.65 4.22
N TYR A 224 10.77 14.49 4.48
CA TYR A 224 10.03 13.36 5.06
C TYR A 224 9.65 13.60 6.53
N SER A 225 10.50 14.26 7.32
CA SER A 225 10.18 14.60 8.71
C SER A 225 8.99 15.56 8.81
N ALA A 226 8.85 16.50 7.87
CA ALA A 226 7.69 17.38 7.79
C ALA A 226 6.38 16.65 7.46
N THR A 227 6.45 15.40 7.00
CA THR A 227 5.26 14.55 6.76
C THR A 227 4.92 13.64 7.95
N CYS A 228 5.79 13.56 8.95
CA CYS A 228 5.50 12.79 10.16
C CYS A 228 4.41 13.46 11.01
N PHE A 229 3.74 12.65 11.84
CA PHE A 229 2.67 13.04 12.75
C PHE A 229 2.53 12.02 13.88
#